data_AF-A0A7M2A8J3-F1
#
_entry.id   AF-A0A7M2A8J3-F1
#
_cell.length_a   1.000
_cell.length_b   1.000
_cell.length_c   1.000
_cell.angle_alpha   90.00
_cell.angle_beta   90.00
_cell.angle_gamma   90.00
#
_symmetry.space_group_name_H-M   'P 1'
#
loop_
_entity.id
_entity.type
_entity.pdbx_description
1 polymer ?
#
loop_
_entity_poly.entity_id
_entity_poly.type
_entity_poly.pdbx_seq_one_letter_code
_entity_poly.pdbx_strand_id
1 'polypeptide(L)'
;MAKAKVAKRPTRDEFELEELGNRLVEAFHERSEVLLTVWGKEDQVHGIIIKLDSRTRLVHVEYTEEELTAKVPFLDIMRIDSPRY
;
A
#
# COMPACT_ATOMS: atom_id res chain seq x y z
N MET A 1 19.67 -7.20 19.10
CA MET A 1 18.82 -7.73 18.01
C MET A 1 19.36 -7.18 16.71
N ALA A 2 19.78 -8.04 15.79
CA ALA A 2 20.39 -7.64 14.53
C ALA A 2 19.37 -6.83 13.72
N LYS A 3 19.72 -5.59 13.33
CA LYS A 3 18.93 -4.85 12.34
C LYS A 3 18.89 -5.71 11.08
N ALA A 4 17.73 -6.26 10.75
CA ALA A 4 17.52 -6.92 9.47
C ALA A 4 18.01 -5.95 8.41
N LYS A 5 18.99 -6.37 7.60
CA LYS A 5 19.47 -5.56 6.47
C LYS A 5 18.27 -5.42 5.54
N VAL A 6 17.56 -4.30 5.63
CA VAL A 6 16.45 -4.02 4.72
C VAL A 6 17.05 -3.99 3.32
N ALA A 7 16.77 -5.04 2.55
CA ALA A 7 17.29 -5.22 1.20
C ALA A 7 16.92 -3.99 0.37
N LYS A 8 17.83 -3.46 -0.46
CA LYS A 8 17.57 -2.23 -1.23
C LYS A 8 16.17 -2.26 -1.86
N ARG A 9 15.46 -1.15 -1.73
CA ARG A 9 14.13 -0.98 -2.32
C ARG A 9 14.19 -1.28 -3.82
N PRO A 10 13.27 -2.09 -4.36
CA PRO A 10 13.25 -2.38 -5.79
C PRO A 10 13.12 -1.09 -6.59
N THR A 11 13.85 -1.00 -7.68
CA THR A 11 13.63 0.05 -8.68
C THR A 11 12.44 -0.39 -9.51
N ARG A 12 11.42 0.47 -9.64
CA ARG A 12 10.25 0.25 -10.48
C ARG A 12 10.29 1.27 -11.60
N ASP A 13 9.95 0.87 -12.81
CA ASP A 13 9.85 1.80 -13.92
C ASP A 13 8.57 2.65 -13.84
N GLU A 14 8.48 3.66 -14.72
CA GLU A 14 7.35 4.60 -14.72
C GLU A 14 6.02 3.91 -15.05
N PHE A 15 6.04 2.88 -15.90
CA PHE A 15 4.84 2.14 -16.28
C PHE A 15 4.32 1.30 -15.11
N GLU A 16 5.20 0.61 -14.39
CA GLU A 16 4.84 -0.13 -13.17
C GLU A 16 4.26 0.79 -12.08
N LEU A 17 4.82 2.00 -11.93
CA LEU A 17 4.33 2.97 -10.96
C LEU A 17 2.97 3.54 -11.37
N GLU A 18 2.77 3.82 -12.66
CA GLU A 18 1.49 4.29 -13.19
C GLU A 18 0.40 3.23 -13.01
N GLU A 19 0.66 1.97 -13.35
CA GLU A 19 -0.29 0.87 -13.17
C GLU A 19 -0.68 0.69 -11.69
N LEU A 20 0.32 0.70 -10.78
CA LEU A 20 0.04 0.64 -9.34
C LEU A 20 -0.79 1.83 -8.88
N GLY A 21 -0.47 3.03 -9.35
CA GLY A 21 -1.21 4.26 -9.05
C GLY A 21 -2.67 4.16 -9.48
N ASN A 22 -2.92 3.68 -10.71
CA ASN A 22 -4.27 3.49 -11.24
C ASN A 22 -5.08 2.52 -10.38
N ARG A 23 -4.50 1.36 -10.03
CA ARG A 23 -5.18 0.37 -9.17
C ARG A 23 -5.50 0.89 -7.77
N LEU A 24 -4.62 1.73 -7.19
CA LEU A 24 -4.88 2.37 -5.89
C LEU A 24 -6.01 3.41 -5.98
N VAL A 25 -6.06 4.18 -7.07
CA VAL A 25 -7.12 5.15 -7.32
C VAL A 25 -8.47 4.46 -7.53
N GLU A 26 -8.50 3.38 -8.31
CA GLU A 26 -9.68 2.53 -8.49
C GLU A 26 -10.18 2.01 -7.14
N ALA A 27 -9.31 1.35 -6.35
CA ALA A 27 -9.70 0.83 -5.04
C ALA A 27 -10.17 1.93 -4.07
N PHE A 28 -9.57 3.12 -4.11
CA PHE A 28 -10.02 4.27 -3.33
C PHE A 28 -11.44 4.74 -3.72
N HIS A 29 -11.72 4.82 -5.02
CA HIS A 29 -13.05 5.25 -5.51
C HIS A 29 -14.13 4.21 -5.24
N GLU A 30 -13.81 2.94 -5.41
CA GLU A 30 -14.75 1.83 -5.15
C GLU A 30 -14.94 1.55 -3.67
N ARG A 31 -14.06 2.06 -2.80
CA ARG A 31 -13.95 1.69 -1.38
C ARG A 31 -13.80 0.17 -1.19
N SER A 32 -13.07 -0.45 -2.11
CA SER A 32 -12.76 -1.87 -2.09
C SER A 32 -11.72 -2.17 -1.01
N GLU A 33 -11.86 -3.31 -0.33
CA GLU A 33 -10.80 -3.82 0.55
C GLU A 33 -9.58 -4.22 -0.27
N VAL A 34 -8.39 -3.90 0.26
CA VAL A 34 -7.10 -4.15 -0.39
C VAL A 34 -6.14 -4.84 0.55
N LEU A 35 -5.27 -5.66 -0.03
CA LEU A 35 -4.09 -6.24 0.60
C LEU A 35 -2.86 -5.61 -0.04
N LEU A 36 -2.14 -4.78 0.72
CA LEU A 36 -0.92 -4.13 0.27
C LEU A 36 0.30 -4.88 0.78
N THR A 37 1.13 -5.33 -0.15
CA THR A 37 2.47 -5.83 0.16
C THR A 37 3.41 -4.63 0.24
N VAL A 38 4.06 -4.41 1.39
CA VAL A 38 4.88 -3.23 1.64
C VAL A 38 6.34 -3.63 1.81
N TRP A 39 7.23 -2.96 1.08
CA TRP A 39 8.66 -3.20 1.18
C TRP A 39 9.16 -2.95 2.60
N GLY A 40 9.98 -3.87 3.12
CA GLY A 40 10.53 -3.78 4.47
C GLY A 40 9.53 -4.10 5.59
N LYS A 41 8.31 -4.53 5.27
CA LYS A 41 7.35 -5.10 6.21
C LYS A 41 7.09 -6.56 5.88
N GLU A 42 7.04 -7.39 6.92
CA GLU A 42 6.69 -8.81 6.79
C GLU A 42 5.18 -8.97 6.64
N ASP A 43 4.40 -8.23 7.43
CA ASP A 43 2.94 -8.23 7.37
C ASP A 43 2.40 -7.34 6.24
N GLN A 44 1.35 -7.83 5.58
CA GLN A 44 0.57 -7.05 4.63
C GLN A 44 -0.31 -6.03 5.36
N VAL A 45 -0.55 -4.89 4.71
CA VAL A 45 -1.54 -3.92 5.20
C VAL A 45 -2.88 -4.26 4.56
N HIS A 46 -3.86 -4.62 5.37
CA HIS A 46 -5.22 -4.97 4.95
C HIS A 46 -6.20 -3.87 5.35
N GLY A 47 -7.14 -3.53 4.47
CA GLY A 47 -8.22 -2.60 4.79
C GLY A 47 -8.70 -1.78 3.59
N ILE A 48 -9.37 -0.65 3.84
CA ILE A 48 -9.93 0.22 2.81
C ILE A 48 -9.08 1.48 2.68
N ILE A 49 -8.79 1.89 1.44
CA ILE A 49 -8.08 3.15 1.21
C ILE A 49 -9.04 4.31 1.49
N ILE A 50 -8.71 5.14 2.49
CA ILE A 50 -9.54 6.29 2.89
C ILE A 50 -8.98 7.63 2.42
N LYS A 51 -7.70 7.67 2.01
CA LYS A 51 -7.07 8.89 1.48
C LYS A 51 -5.82 8.56 0.66
N LEU A 52 -5.69 9.23 -0.48
CA LEU A 52 -4.46 9.30 -1.28
C LEU A 52 -3.88 10.72 -1.15
N ASP A 53 -2.78 10.87 -0.40
CA ASP A 53 -2.16 12.17 -0.13
C ASP A 53 -1.00 12.42 -1.11
N SER A 54 -1.29 13.13 -2.21
CA SER A 54 -0.31 13.43 -3.26
C SER A 54 0.85 14.32 -2.79
N ARG A 55 0.63 15.14 -1.75
CA ARG A 55 1.64 16.04 -1.18
C ARG A 55 2.72 15.27 -0.42
N THR A 56 2.31 14.28 0.38
CA THR A 56 3.22 13.44 1.19
C THR A 56 3.54 12.10 0.54
N ARG A 57 2.87 11.77 -0.57
CA ARG A 57 2.93 10.48 -1.27
C ARG A 57 2.57 9.30 -0.35
N LEU A 58 1.64 9.52 0.57
CA LEU A 58 1.13 8.51 1.49
C LEU A 58 -0.24 8.00 1.04
N VAL A 59 -0.42 6.69 1.15
CA VAL A 59 -1.69 5.98 1.03
C VAL A 59 -2.17 5.67 2.45
N HIS A 60 -3.36 6.13 2.78
CA HIS A 60 -3.97 5.89 4.09
C HIS A 60 -4.97 4.75 3.97
N VAL A 61 -4.74 3.69 4.72
CA VAL A 61 -5.58 2.49 4.76
C VAL A 61 -6.19 2.35 6.15
N GLU A 62 -7.51 2.29 6.23
CA GLU A 62 -8.25 2.03 7.46
C GLU A 62 -8.49 0.52 7.58
N TYR A 63 -8.11 -0.06 8.72
CA TYR A 63 -8.36 -1.47 8.99
C TYR A 63 -9.86 -1.67 9.22
N THR A 64 -10.45 -2.65 8.56
CA THR A 64 -11.90 -2.90 8.68
C THR A 64 -12.31 -3.44 10.05
N GLU A 65 -11.38 -4.09 10.77
CA GLU A 65 -11.61 -4.69 12.08
C GLU A 65 -11.13 -3.83 13.26
N GLU A 66 -10.28 -2.82 13.01
CA GLU A 66 -9.65 -1.99 14.03
C GLU A 66 -9.78 -0.50 13.66
N GLU A 67 -10.10 0.40 14.60
CA GLU A 67 -10.13 1.86 14.36
C GLU A 67 -8.70 2.45 14.23
N LEU A 68 -7.88 1.80 13.41
CA LEU A 68 -6.50 2.12 13.13
C LEU A 68 -6.37 2.50 11.65
N THR A 69 -5.56 3.52 11.38
CA THR A 69 -5.20 3.91 10.02
C THR A 69 -3.70 3.68 9.79
N ALA A 70 -3.37 2.76 8.90
CA ALA A 70 -2.02 2.63 8.37
C ALA A 70 -1.72 3.76 7.37
N LYS A 71 -0.55 4.37 7.51
CA LYS A 71 0.00 5.31 6.53
C LYS A 71 1.17 4.63 5.81
N VAL A 72 1.01 4.36 4.53
CA VAL A 72 1.97 3.62 3.73
C VAL A 72 2.52 4.53 2.64
N PRO A 73 3.85 4.73 2.52
CA PRO A 73 4.41 5.44 1.38
C PRO A 73 4.06 4.70 0.08
N PHE A 74 3.52 5.43 -0.91
CA PHE A 74 3.18 4.87 -2.23
C PHE A 74 4.34 4.07 -2.82
N LEU A 75 5.53 4.65 -2.69
CA LEU A 75 6.78 4.08 -3.15
C LEU A 75 7.10 2.73 -2.46
N ASP A 76 6.72 2.54 -1.21
CA ASP A 76 6.98 1.28 -0.50
C ASP A 76 5.93 0.21 -0.82
N ILE A 77 4.81 0.55 -1.45
CA ILE A 77 3.82 -0.44 -1.90
C ILE A 77 4.44 -1.21 -3.07
N MET A 78 4.64 -2.50 -2.86
CA MET A 78 5.15 -3.43 -3.87
C MET A 78 4.02 -4.03 -4.70
N ARG A 79 2.89 -4.34 -4.07
CA ARG A 79 1.75 -4.97 -4.75
C ARG A 79 0.45 -4.61 -4.05
N ILE A 80 -0.61 -4.51 -4.85
CA ILE A 80 -2.00 -4.43 -4.40
C ILE A 80 -2.75 -5.67 -4.88
N ASP A 81 -3.42 -6.35 -3.97
CA ASP A 81 -4.30 -7.48 -4.21
C ASP A 81 -5.67 -7.21 -3.61
N SER A 82 -6.70 -7.91 -4.10
CA SER A 82 -8.02 -7.97 -3.44
C SER A 82 -8.07 -9.19 -2.52
N PRO A 83 -8.67 -9.10 -1.33
CA PRO A 83 -8.91 -10.26 -0.49
C PRO A 83 -9.76 -11.29 -1.24
N ARG A 84 -9.28 -12.53 -1.30
CA ARG A 84 -10.02 -13.65 -1.89
C ARG A 84 -10.84 -14.30 -0.77
N TYR A 85 -12.16 -14.15 -0.85
CA TYR A 85 -13.12 -14.83 0.02
C TYR A 85 -13.55 -16.18 -0.57
#